data_AF-A0A8R7K6X5-F1
#
_entry.id   AF-A0A8R7K6X5-F1
#
_cell.length_a   1.000
_cell.length_b   1.000
_cell.length_c   1.000
_cell.angle_alpha   90.00
_cell.angle_beta   90.00
_cell.angle_gamma   90.00
#
_symmetry.space_group_name_H-M   'P 1'
#
loop_
_entity.id
_entity.type
_entity.pdbx_description
1 polymer ?
#
loop_
_entity_poly.entity_id
_entity_poly.type
_entity_poly.pdbx_seq_one_letter_code
_entity_poly.pdbx_strand_id
1 'polypeptide(L)' 'MQCYCFVCDAPAPCKDWGKGLLNDDHCHATDKETKWKTLRQAFKCQSVPAAYPDEHPNVVSPTTPSPRQ' A
#
# COMPACT_ATOMS: atom_id res chain seq x y z
N MET A 1 23.55 3.93 4.77
CA MET A 1 22.38 4.48 4.07
C MET A 1 21.38 3.35 3.92
N GLN A 2 20.17 3.49 4.48
CA GLN A 2 19.14 2.47 4.35
C GLN A 2 18.50 2.61 2.96
N CYS A 3 18.60 1.56 2.13
CA CYS A 3 17.90 1.55 0.85
C CYS A 3 16.41 1.26 1.10
N TYR A 4 15.54 1.86 0.29
CA TYR A 4 14.10 1.71 0.40
C TYR A 4 13.51 1.52 -0.99
N CYS A 5 12.55 0.62 -1.10
CA CYS A 5 11.84 0.36 -2.35
C CYS A 5 10.65 1.29 -2.48
N PHE A 6 10.75 2.26 -3.40
CA PHE A 6 9.64 3.17 -3.69
C PHE A 6 8.39 2.44 -4.18
N VAL A 7 8.50 1.34 -4.92
CA VAL A 7 7.32 0.62 -5.45
C VAL A 7 6.55 -0.08 -4.34
N CYS A 8 7.23 -0.97 -3.59
CA CYS A 8 6.64 -1.76 -2.51
C CYS A 8 6.40 -1.00 -1.19
N ASP A 9 6.87 0.24 -1.07
CA ASP A 9 6.82 1.02 0.17
C ASP A 9 7.54 0.31 1.36
N ALA A 10 8.59 -0.47 1.08
CA ALA A 10 9.22 -1.39 2.04
C ALA A 10 10.75 -1.20 2.14
N PRO A 11 11.38 -1.55 3.27
CA PRO A 11 12.83 -1.55 3.39
C PRO A 11 13.45 -2.48 2.35
N ALA A 12 14.47 -2.01 1.66
CA ALA A 12 15.19 -2.82 0.69
C ALA A 12 16.07 -3.88 1.40
N PRO A 13 16.26 -5.07 0.81
CA PRO A 13 15.75 -5.50 -0.51
C PRO A 13 14.30 -6.03 -0.46
N CYS A 14 13.46 -5.62 -1.40
CA CYS A 14 12.17 -6.27 -1.67
C CYS A 14 12.35 -7.53 -2.55
N LYS A 15 11.28 -8.28 -2.80
CA LYS A 15 11.32 -9.49 -3.64
C LYS A 15 11.87 -9.22 -5.05
N ASP A 16 11.50 -8.10 -5.64
CA ASP A 16 11.94 -7.67 -6.98
C ASP A 16 13.13 -6.71 -6.92
N TRP A 17 13.93 -6.76 -5.85
CA TRP A 17 15.11 -5.91 -5.69
C TRP A 17 16.31 -6.52 -6.40
N GLY A 18 16.64 -6.05 -7.60
CA GLY A 18 17.88 -6.43 -8.28
C GLY A 18 18.80 -5.26 -8.59
N LYS A 19 19.47 -5.30 -9.74
CA LYS A 19 20.61 -4.41 -10.06
C LYS A 19 20.23 -3.19 -10.90
N GLY A 20 18.94 -3.01 -11.21
CA GLY A 20 18.47 -1.97 -12.13
C GLY A 20 18.80 -2.29 -13.60
N LEU A 21 19.00 -3.58 -13.91
CA LEU A 21 19.31 -4.05 -15.26
C LEU A 21 18.04 -4.41 -16.04
N LEU A 22 17.01 -4.86 -15.33
CA LEU A 22 15.69 -5.15 -15.86
C LEU A 22 14.77 -3.96 -15.62
N ASN A 23 13.77 -3.79 -16.50
CA ASN A 23 12.77 -2.72 -16.37
C ASN A 23 11.94 -2.84 -15.08
N ASP A 24 11.85 -4.07 -14.55
CA ASP A 24 11.10 -4.43 -13.35
C ASP A 24 11.95 -4.37 -12.06
N ASP A 25 13.27 -4.17 -12.16
CA ASP A 25 14.14 -4.09 -10.98
C ASP A 25 13.81 -2.86 -10.13
N HIS A 26 13.31 -3.05 -8.92
CA HIS A 26 12.93 -1.94 -8.02
C HIS A 26 14.12 -1.15 -7.43
N CYS A 27 15.34 -1.51 -7.81
CA CYS A 27 16.54 -0.78 -7.43
C CYS A 27 16.59 0.59 -8.14
N HIS A 28 16.93 1.64 -7.39
CA HIS A 28 16.86 3.04 -7.85
C HIS A 28 15.44 3.51 -8.24
N ALA A 29 14.39 2.80 -7.84
CA ALA A 29 13.03 3.28 -8.02
C ALA A 29 12.81 4.59 -7.25
N THR A 30 12.44 5.67 -7.96
CA THR A 30 12.21 7.01 -7.39
C THR A 30 10.97 7.64 -7.99
N ASP A 31 10.37 8.59 -7.27
CA ASP A 31 9.23 9.37 -7.77
C ASP A 31 9.62 10.31 -8.94
N LYS A 32 10.89 10.44 -9.26
CA LYS A 32 11.33 11.26 -10.40
C LYS A 32 10.94 10.67 -11.74
N GLU A 33 10.77 9.36 -11.84
CA GLU A 33 10.36 8.70 -13.09
C GLU A 33 8.89 8.33 -13.04
N THR A 34 8.13 8.75 -14.06
CA THR A 34 6.70 8.42 -14.18
C THR A 34 6.45 6.91 -14.16
N LYS A 35 7.37 6.11 -14.71
CA LYS A 35 7.29 4.63 -14.68
C LYS A 35 7.07 4.10 -13.26
N TRP A 36 7.80 4.64 -12.28
CA TRP A 36 7.72 4.17 -10.90
C TRP A 36 6.46 4.64 -10.21
N LYS A 37 5.95 5.83 -10.55
CA LYS A 37 4.63 6.29 -10.08
C LYS A 37 3.52 5.37 -10.60
N THR A 38 3.56 5.02 -11.89
CA THR A 38 2.60 4.12 -12.51
C THR A 38 2.70 2.71 -11.92
N LEU A 39 3.91 2.15 -11.77
CA LEU A 39 4.13 0.85 -11.15
C LEU A 39 3.68 0.84 -9.69
N ARG A 40 4.04 1.85 -8.90
CA ARG A 40 3.54 2.00 -7.52
C ARG A 40 2.03 2.04 -7.49
N GLN A 41 1.38 2.84 -8.33
CA GLN A 41 -0.09 2.91 -8.37
C GLN A 41 -0.71 1.58 -8.78
N ALA A 42 -0.16 0.89 -9.78
CA ALA A 42 -0.61 -0.43 -10.19
C ALA A 42 -0.44 -1.47 -9.08
N PHE A 43 0.69 -1.46 -8.37
CA PHE A 43 0.97 -2.33 -7.24
C PHE A 43 0.02 -2.05 -6.06
N LYS A 44 -0.24 -0.76 -5.81
CA LYS A 44 -1.15 -0.30 -4.76
C LYS A 44 -2.60 -0.65 -5.08
N CYS A 45 -3.04 -0.48 -6.33
CA CYS A 45 -4.35 -0.95 -6.81
C CYS A 45 -4.51 -2.47 -6.74
N GLN A 46 -3.46 -3.24 -7.04
CA GLN A 46 -3.52 -4.70 -6.90
C GLN A 46 -3.56 -5.15 -5.43
N SER A 47 -2.95 -4.37 -4.52
CA SER A 47 -2.99 -4.62 -3.08
C SER A 47 -4.26 -4.13 -2.37
N VAL A 48 -5.10 -3.34 -3.05
CA VAL A 48 -6.39 -2.88 -2.52
C VAL A 48 -7.47 -3.72 -3.20
N PRO A 49 -8.03 -4.76 -2.55
CA PRO A 49 -9.42 -5.09 -2.87
C PRO A 49 -10.21 -3.80 -2.64
N ALA A 50 -10.93 -3.34 -3.65
CA ALA A 50 -11.73 -2.12 -3.60
C ALA A 50 -12.49 -2.01 -2.27
N ALA A 51 -11.95 -1.23 -1.34
CA ALA A 51 -12.50 -0.96 -0.02
C ALA A 51 -11.87 0.37 0.41
N TYR A 52 -12.22 1.44 -0.29
CA TYR A 52 -13.24 2.44 0.07
C TYR A 52 -12.53 3.68 0.68
N PRO A 53 -12.89 4.90 0.25
CA PRO A 53 -12.45 6.11 0.93
C PRO A 53 -13.09 6.19 2.32
N ASP A 54 -12.24 6.44 3.31
CA ASP A 54 -12.47 7.23 4.53
C ASP A 54 -13.92 7.37 5.00
N GLU A 55 -14.24 6.87 6.19
CA GLU A 55 -15.08 7.57 7.18
C GLU A 55 -14.94 6.79 8.50
N HIS A 56 -14.29 7.40 9.50
CA HIS A 56 -14.68 7.07 10.87
C HIS A 56 -16.06 7.71 11.10
N PRO A 57 -17.07 6.94 11.54
CA PRO A 57 -17.65 7.31 12.82
C PRO A 57 -18.04 6.08 13.64
N ASN A 58 -17.60 6.10 14.91
CA ASN A 58 -18.40 5.75 16.07
C ASN A 58 -19.34 4.53 15.88
N VAL A 59 -18.81 3.32 16.10
CA VAL A 59 -19.65 2.17 16.46
C VAL A 59 -20.29 2.50 17.81
N VAL A 60 -21.46 3.13 17.75
CA VAL A 60 -22.46 3.03 18.81
C VAL A 60 -22.85 1.56 18.92
N SER A 61 -22.47 0.96 20.04
CA SER A 61 -22.82 -0.40 20.41
C SER A 61 -24.34 -0.59 20.39
N PRO A 62 -24.90 -1.61 19.72
CA PRO A 62 -26.26 -2.05 19.97
C PRO A 62 -26.22 -3.07 21.12
N THR A 63 -26.51 -2.63 22.34
CA THR A 63 -26.88 -3.56 23.43
C THR A 63 -28.23 -3.14 23.96
N THR A 64 -29.25 -3.73 23.32
CA THR A 64 -30.53 -4.21 23.90
C THR A 64 -31.14 -3.41 25.06
N PRO A 65 -32.33 -2.80 24.88
CA PRO A 65 -33.21 -2.56 26.02
C PRO A 65 -33.79 -3.92 26.47
N SER A 66 -33.36 -4.40 27.65
CA SER A 66 -34.03 -5.50 28.33
C SER A 66 -35.41 -5.03 28.83
N PRO A 67 -36.52 -5.71 28.49
CA PRO A 67 -37.80 -5.41 29.12
C PRO A 67 -37.84 -5.99 30.54
N ARG A 68 -38.13 -5.11 31.49
CA ARG A 68 -38.49 -5.41 32.90
C ARG A 68 -39.64 -6.42 32.94
N GLN A 69 -39.45 -7.53 33.64
CA GLN A 69 -40.53 -8.29 34.31
C GLN A 69 -40.12 -8.50 35.76
#